data_AF-E3Q1U3-F1
#
_entry.id   AF-E3Q1U3-F1
#
_cell.length_a   1.000
_cell.length_b   1.000
_cell.length_c   1.000
_cell.angle_alpha   90.00
_cell.angle_beta   90.00
_cell.angle_gamma   90.00
#
_symmetry.space_group_name_H-M   'P 1'
#
loop_
_entity.id
_entity.type
_entity.pdbx_description
1 polymer ?
#
loop_
_entity_poly.entity_id
_entity_poly.type
_entity_poly.pdbx_seq_one_letter_code
_entity_poly.pdbx_strand_id
1 'polypeptide(L)'
;IVQTAQRMARRGVEVEILTRATSSDLPPVVEMAPGVTVRHLAAGPYEGLGKNDLPAQLCAFAAGVMRAEARHEPGWYDTIHS
;
A
#
# COMPACT_ATOMS: atom_id res chain seq x y z
N ILE A 1 -0.31 7.04 -10.34
CA ILE A 1 0.07 5.74 -9.74
C ILE A 1 -0.55 4.57 -10.51
N VAL A 2 -1.89 4.44 -10.56
CA VAL A 2 -2.58 3.28 -11.17
C VAL A 2 -2.12 2.96 -12.60
N GLN A 3 -2.08 3.96 -13.50
CA GLN A 3 -1.64 3.74 -14.89
C GLN A 3 -0.19 3.24 -14.99
N THR A 4 0.69 3.74 -14.12
CA THR A 4 2.10 3.31 -14.06
C THR A 4 2.19 1.87 -13.59
N ALA A 5 1.51 1.53 -12.48
CA ALA A 5 1.49 0.18 -11.92
C ALA A 5 0.98 -0.85 -12.94
N GLN A 6 -0.12 -0.56 -13.63
CA GLN A 6 -0.65 -1.44 -14.68
C GLN A 6 0.33 -1.63 -15.85
N ARG A 7 1.08 -0.59 -16.24
CA ARG A 7 2.09 -0.71 -17.30
C ARG A 7 3.30 -1.52 -16.87
N MET A 8 3.67 -1.45 -15.59
CA MET A 8 4.73 -2.29 -15.00
C MET A 8 4.29 -3.76 -14.97
N ALA A 9 3.08 -4.04 -14.50
CA ALA A 9 2.52 -5.40 -14.49
C ALA A 9 2.46 -6.03 -15.89
N ARG A 10 2.06 -5.26 -16.92
CA ARG A 10 2.10 -5.74 -18.32
C ARG A 10 3.51 -6.06 -18.84
N ARG A 11 4.56 -5.59 -18.16
CA ARG A 11 5.96 -5.90 -18.46
C ARG A 11 6.52 -7.02 -17.57
N GLY A 12 5.66 -7.69 -16.79
CA GLY A 12 6.04 -8.79 -15.90
C GLY A 12 6.56 -8.35 -14.53
N VAL A 13 6.36 -7.09 -14.15
CA VAL A 13 6.72 -6.59 -12.81
C VAL A 13 5.49 -6.55 -11.94
N GLU A 14 5.41 -7.42 -10.93
CA GLU A 14 4.33 -7.39 -9.94
C GLU A 14 4.40 -6.12 -9.10
N VAL A 15 3.24 -5.51 -8.82
CA VAL A 15 3.17 -4.24 -8.08
C VAL A 15 2.17 -4.35 -6.94
N GLU A 16 2.61 -4.09 -5.71
CA GLU A 16 1.74 -3.90 -4.55
C GLU A 16 1.72 -2.42 -4.16
N ILE A 17 0.53 -1.81 -4.19
CA ILE A 17 0.32 -0.43 -3.76
C ILE A 17 -0.06 -0.44 -2.29
N LEU A 18 0.78 0.15 -1.45
CA LEU A 18 0.53 0.34 -0.03
C LEU A 18 -0.13 1.71 0.17
N THR A 19 -1.33 1.74 0.76
CA THR A 19 -2.06 2.99 1.02
C THR A 19 -2.76 2.96 2.37
N ARG A 20 -3.07 4.13 2.93
CA ARG A 20 -3.80 4.25 4.20
C ARG A 20 -5.25 3.79 4.01
N ALA A 21 -5.75 2.96 4.93
CA ALA A 21 -7.16 2.63 5.03
C ALA A 21 -7.95 3.87 5.50
N THR A 22 -8.93 4.29 4.71
CA THR A 22 -9.81 5.43 5.04
C THR A 22 -11.18 5.00 5.57
N SER A 23 -11.42 3.70 5.69
CA SER A 23 -12.60 3.09 6.31
C SER A 23 -12.20 1.72 6.88
N SER A 24 -12.86 1.28 7.96
CA SER A 24 -12.72 -0.06 8.52
C SER A 24 -13.29 -1.15 7.61
N ASP A 25 -14.20 -0.78 6.71
CA ASP A 25 -14.91 -1.72 5.84
C ASP A 25 -14.10 -2.07 4.58
N LEU A 26 -12.96 -1.39 4.37
CA LEU A 26 -12.09 -1.68 3.25
C LEU A 26 -11.43 -3.05 3.45
N PRO A 27 -11.49 -3.94 2.45
CA PRO A 27 -10.73 -5.18 2.49
C PRO A 27 -9.22 -4.91 2.66
N PRO A 28 -8.51 -5.71 3.46
CA PRO A 28 -7.08 -5.50 3.70
C PRO A 28 -6.23 -5.51 2.42
N VAL A 29 -6.60 -6.33 1.44
CA VAL A 29 -5.95 -6.43 0.12
C VAL A 29 -7.01 -6.60 -0.95
N VAL A 30 -6.83 -5.94 -2.10
CA VAL A 30 -7.65 -6.12 -3.30
C VAL A 30 -6.77 -6.25 -4.53
N GLU A 31 -7.19 -7.08 -5.47
CA GLU A 31 -6.63 -7.06 -6.82
C GLU A 31 -7.26 -5.89 -7.59
N MET A 32 -6.41 -4.99 -8.10
CA MET A 32 -6.86 -3.85 -8.90
C MET A 32 -6.77 -4.14 -10.41
N ALA A 33 -5.81 -4.96 -10.81
CA ALA A 33 -5.62 -5.47 -12.16
C ALA A 33 -4.68 -6.70 -12.08
N PRO A 34 -4.59 -7.54 -13.14
CA PRO A 34 -3.64 -8.65 -13.16
C PRO A 34 -2.21 -8.16 -12.84
N GLY A 35 -1.61 -8.73 -11.79
CA GLY A 35 -0.28 -8.37 -11.31
C GLY A 35 -0.20 -7.06 -10.52
N VAL A 36 -1.34 -6.44 -10.16
CA VAL A 36 -1.40 -5.23 -9.33
C VAL A 36 -2.37 -5.40 -8.17
N THR A 37 -1.84 -5.38 -6.95
CA THR A 37 -2.62 -5.41 -5.71
C THR A 37 -2.59 -4.06 -5.00
N VAL A 38 -3.63 -3.77 -4.22
CA VAL A 38 -3.67 -2.62 -3.30
C VAL A 38 -3.89 -3.17 -1.91
N ARG A 39 -3.00 -2.82 -0.98
CA ARG A 39 -3.13 -3.15 0.44
C ARG A 39 -3.45 -1.90 1.24
N HIS A 40 -4.53 -1.99 2.01
CA HIS A 40 -4.99 -0.94 2.91
C HIS A 40 -4.37 -1.13 4.29
N LEU A 41 -3.51 -0.20 4.68
CA LEU A 41 -2.82 -0.19 5.97
C LEU A 41 -3.57 0.69 6.97
N ALA A 42 -3.88 0.14 8.14
CA ALA A 42 -4.39 0.91 9.25
C ALA A 42 -3.32 1.88 9.77
N ALA A 43 -3.55 3.19 9.59
CA ALA A 43 -2.70 4.25 10.09
C ALA A 43 -3.57 5.48 10.37
N GLY A 44 -3.73 5.84 11.65
CA GLY A 44 -4.64 6.92 12.04
C GLY A 44 -6.12 6.55 11.90
N PRO A 45 -7.01 7.55 11.93
CA PRO A 45 -8.45 7.34 11.90
C PRO A 45 -8.95 6.83 10.54
N TYR A 46 -10.04 6.06 10.57
CA TYR A 46 -10.75 5.55 9.39
C TYR A 46 -11.64 6.60 8.75
N GLU A 47 -11.00 7.68 8.30
CA GLU A 47 -11.64 8.77 7.58
C GLU A 47 -10.67 9.41 6.59
N GLY A 48 -11.20 10.24 5.68
CA GLY A 48 -10.39 11.09 4.83
C GLY A 48 -9.65 12.12 5.67
N LEU A 49 -8.34 12.27 5.44
CA LEU A 49 -7.52 13.29 6.09
C LEU A 49 -7.09 14.33 5.07
N GLY A 50 -7.03 15.58 5.50
CA GLY A 50 -6.42 16.65 4.72
C GLY A 50 -4.93 16.39 4.50
N LYS A 51 -4.37 16.93 3.42
CA LYS A 51 -2.94 16.73 3.10
C LYS A 51 -2.00 17.17 4.23
N ASN A 52 -2.38 18.22 4.96
CA ASN A 52 -1.60 18.78 6.07
C ASN A 52 -1.65 17.93 7.33
N ASP A 53 -2.63 17.00 7.44
CA ASP A 53 -2.82 16.14 8.61
C ASP A 53 -2.16 14.76 8.42
N LEU A 54 -1.79 14.41 7.18
CA LEU A 54 -1.12 13.15 6.84
C LEU A 54 0.24 12.97 7.53
N PRO A 55 1.09 13.99 7.72
CA PRO A 55 2.40 13.81 8.37
C PRO A 55 2.31 13.15 9.75
N ALA A 56 1.26 13.42 10.52
CA ALA A 56 1.05 12.82 11.83
C ALA A 56 0.85 11.29 11.79
N GLN A 57 0.51 10.74 10.63
CA GLN A 57 0.24 9.31 10.45
C GLN A 57 1.43 8.52 9.87
N LEU A 58 2.54 9.19 9.53
CA LEU A 58 3.67 8.55 8.84
C LEU A 58 4.31 7.42 9.66
N CYS A 59 4.46 7.60 10.99
CA CYS A 59 5.01 6.55 11.85
C CYS A 59 4.10 5.30 11.88
N ALA A 60 2.79 5.51 12.01
CA ALA A 60 1.82 4.41 12.00
C ALA A 60 1.79 3.71 10.63
N PHE A 61 1.88 4.48 9.55
CA PHE A 61 1.93 3.95 8.19
C PHE A 61 3.20 3.14 7.93
N ALA A 62 4.38 3.66 8.29
CA ALA A 62 5.65 2.94 8.17
C ALA A 62 5.65 1.64 8.98
N ALA A 63 5.09 1.64 10.19
CA ALA A 63 4.91 0.42 10.96
C ALA A 63 3.96 -0.58 10.28
N GLY A 64 2.93 -0.09 9.56
CA GLY A 64 2.08 -0.89 8.71
C GLY A 64 2.84 -1.55 7.55
N VAL A 65 3.70 -0.81 6.88
CA VAL A 65 4.57 -1.30 5.79
C VAL A 65 5.50 -2.40 6.31
N MET A 66 6.19 -2.17 7.43
CA MET A 66 7.08 -3.18 8.03
C MET A 66 6.33 -4.46 8.42
N ARG A 67 5.09 -4.35 8.93
CA ARG A 67 4.26 -5.52 9.23
C ARG A 67 3.76 -6.25 7.99
N ALA A 68 3.62 -5.56 6.85
CA ALA A 68 3.28 -6.19 5.59
C ALA A 68 4.48 -7.01 5.08
N GLU A 69 5.67 -6.41 5.07
CA GLU A 69 6.91 -7.06 4.65
C GLU A 69 7.26 -8.26 5.53
N ALA A 70 7.14 -8.15 6.86
CA ALA A 70 7.46 -9.23 7.81
C ALA A 70 6.62 -10.51 7.68
N ARG A 71 5.58 -10.52 6.82
CA ARG A 71 4.79 -11.72 6.49
C ARG A 71 5.39 -12.54 5.37
N HIS A 72 6.45 -12.04 4.76
CA HIS A 72 7.14 -12.65 3.63
C HIS A 72 8.58 -13.00 4.03
N GLU A 73 9.21 -13.84 3.21
CA GLU A 73 10.63 -14.13 3.35
C GLU A 73 11.47 -12.88 3.04
N PRO A 74 12.67 -12.73 3.64
CA PRO A 74 13.56 -11.63 3.34
C PRO A 74 13.82 -11.47 1.84
N GLY A 75 13.78 -10.23 1.35
CA GLY A 75 13.97 -9.92 -0.07
C GLY A 75 12.69 -10.00 -0.92
N TRP A 76 11.52 -10.08 -0.29
CA TRP A 76 10.24 -10.13 -0.99
C TRP A 76 9.99 -8.92 -1.91
N TYR A 77 10.36 -7.71 -1.47
CA TYR A 77 10.27 -6.51 -2.30
C TYR A 77 11.64 -6.17 -2.88
N ASP A 78 11.79 -6.27 -4.19
CA ASP A 78 13.04 -5.87 -4.88
C ASP A 78 13.29 -4.36 -4.85
N THR A 79 12.22 -3.55 -4.81
CA THR A 79 12.30 -2.09 -4.83
C THR A 79 11.07 -1.46 -4.19
N ILE A 80 11.26 -0.33 -3.50
CA ILE A 80 10.20 0.52 -2.94
C ILE A 80 10.26 1.91 -3.59
N HIS A 81 9.10 2.46 -3.95
CA HIS A 81 8.97 3.80 -4.53
C HIS A 81 7.85 4.58 -3.86
N SER A 82 8.06 5.88 -3.62
CA SER A 82 7.14 6.82 -2.97
C SER A 82 6.77 7.97 -3.89
#